data_AF-A0A520ZZT8-F1
#
_entry.id   AF-A0A520ZZT8-F1
#
_cell.length_a   1.000
_cell.length_b   1.000
_cell.length_c   1.000
_cell.angle_alpha   90.00
_cell.angle_beta   90.00
_cell.angle_gamma   90.00
#
_symmetry.space_group_name_H-M   'P 1'
#
loop_
_entity.id
_entity.type
_entity.pdbx_description
1 polymer ?
#
loop_
_entity_poly.entity_id
_entity_poly.type
_entity_poly.pdbx_seq_one_letter_code
_entity_poly.pdbx_strand_id
1 'polypeptide(L)' 'MFVRHLVFLVSVIFLVTTMQGCSKEMIGGAAVGAAGVGAAYEYQNKKQMDRLEEDFKAGNITKEEYLKRKEDIKSGSIIY' A
#
# COMPACT_ATOMS: atom_id res chain seq x y z
N MET A 1 -2.68 31.74 -37.30
CA MET A 1 -2.58 30.27 -37.06
C MET A 1 -1.24 29.88 -36.42
N PHE A 2 -0.11 30.39 -36.92
CA PHE A 2 1.25 30.16 -36.35
C PHE A 2 1.41 30.50 -34.87
N VAL A 3 0.91 31.65 -34.40
CA VAL A 3 1.05 32.07 -32.99
C VAL A 3 0.33 31.11 -32.03
N ARG A 4 -0.82 30.56 -32.43
CA ARG A 4 -1.57 29.59 -31.61
C ARG A 4 -0.83 28.25 -31.50
N HIS A 5 -0.19 27.81 -32.58
CA HIS A 5 0.66 26.60 -32.56
C HIS A 5 1.95 26.82 -31.76
N LEU A 6 2.52 28.03 -31.81
CA LEU A 6 3.71 28.40 -31.04
C LEU A 6 3.41 28.44 -29.54
N VAL A 7 2.29 29.03 -29.12
CA VAL A 7 1.82 29.00 -27.72
C VAL A 7 1.53 27.58 -27.25
N PHE A 8 0.91 26.75 -28.11
CA PHE A 8 0.66 25.34 -27.78
C PHE A 8 1.97 24.56 -27.58
N LEU A 9 2.95 24.76 -28.47
CA LEU A 9 4.26 24.11 -28.36
C LEU A 9 5.04 24.54 -27.12
N VAL A 10 5.03 25.84 -26.80
CA VAL A 10 5.69 26.36 -25.59
C VAL A 10 5.01 25.81 -24.32
N SER A 11 3.68 25.72 -24.30
CA SER A 11 2.93 25.13 -23.18
C SER A 11 3.24 23.65 -22.97
N VAL A 12 3.40 22.88 -24.06
CA VAL A 12 3.75 21.45 -23.99
C VAL A 12 5.19 21.27 -23.51
N ILE A 13 6.12 22.10 -23.98
CA ILE A 13 7.53 22.07 -23.54
C ILE A 13 7.64 22.37 -22.03
N PHE A 14 6.87 23.33 -21.52
CA PHE A 14 6.86 23.66 -20.08
C PHE A 14 6.41 22.47 -19.23
N LEU A 15 5.36 21.76 -19.66
CA LEU A 15 4.84 20.58 -18.96
C LEU A 15 5.86 19.43 -18.91
N VAL A 16 6.60 19.20 -20.01
CA VAL A 16 7.63 18.14 -20.08
C VAL A 16 8.83 18.44 -19.16
N THR A 17 9.21 19.72 -18.98
CA THR A 17 10.33 20.08 -18.08
C THR A 17 10.02 19.84 -16.60
N THR A 18 8.75 19.89 -16.19
CA THR A 18 8.36 19.60 -14.80
C THR A 18 8.42 18.11 -14.43
N MET A 19 8.51 17.20 -15.41
CA MET A 19 8.60 15.76 -15.14
C MET A 19 10.03 15.27 -14.90
N GLN A 20 11.06 16.07 -15.19
CA GLN A 20 12.47 15.65 -15.05
C GLN A 20 13.01 15.74 -13.62
N GLY A 21 12.31 16.41 -12.71
CA GLY A 21 12.66 16.51 -11.29
C GLY A 21 12.05 15.43 -10.38
N CYS A 22 10.98 14.76 -10.82
CA CYS A 22 10.20 13.86 -9.96
C CYS A 22 10.63 12.38 -10.08
N SER A 23 11.54 12.03 -10.98
CA SER A 23 11.80 10.63 -11.32
C SER A 23 12.62 9.87 -10.27
N LYS A 24 13.53 10.53 -9.54
CA LYS A 24 14.33 9.84 -8.51
C LYS A 24 13.58 9.69 -7.19
N GLU A 25 12.86 10.72 -6.77
CA GLU A 25 12.11 10.72 -5.52
C GLU A 25 10.78 9.96 -5.65
N MET A 26 10.13 9.95 -6.82
CA MET A 26 8.92 9.17 -7.02
C MET A 26 9.18 7.69 -7.27
N ILE A 27 10.30 7.29 -7.90
CA ILE A 27 10.65 5.85 -7.98
C ILE A 27 11.09 5.34 -6.61
N GLY A 28 11.88 6.12 -5.85
CA GLY A 28 12.21 5.81 -4.46
C GLY A 28 10.98 5.81 -3.56
N GLY A 29 10.10 6.79 -3.70
CA GLY A 29 8.87 6.96 -2.91
C GLY A 29 7.74 6.00 -3.29
N ALA A 30 7.66 5.54 -4.55
CA ALA A 30 6.73 4.50 -4.96
C ALA A 30 7.23 3.11 -4.55
N ALA A 31 8.54 2.85 -4.61
CA ALA A 31 9.13 1.61 -4.09
C ALA A 31 9.00 1.54 -2.56
N VAL A 32 9.34 2.62 -1.85
CA VAL A 32 9.16 2.73 -0.39
C VAL A 32 7.67 2.79 -0.03
N GLY A 33 6.83 3.39 -0.87
CA GLY A 33 5.38 3.44 -0.68
C GLY A 33 4.75 2.07 -0.79
N ALA A 34 5.01 1.32 -1.86
CA ALA A 34 4.48 -0.03 -2.05
C ALA A 34 5.04 -1.02 -1.02
N ALA A 35 6.36 -1.00 -0.76
CA ALA A 35 6.98 -1.89 0.22
C ALA A 35 6.61 -1.51 1.67
N GLY A 36 6.53 -0.21 1.98
CA GLY A 36 6.13 0.30 3.28
C GLY A 36 4.66 0.07 3.59
N VAL A 37 3.77 0.22 2.59
CA VAL A 37 2.35 -0.14 2.73
C VAL A 37 2.21 -1.64 2.95
N GLY A 38 2.91 -2.48 2.17
CA GLY A 38 2.93 -3.93 2.39
C GLY A 38 3.38 -4.28 3.82
N ALA A 39 4.52 -3.76 4.28
CA ALA A 39 5.03 -4.02 5.63
C ALA A 39 4.08 -3.53 6.75
N ALA A 40 3.39 -2.40 6.55
CA ALA A 40 2.41 -1.89 7.49
C ALA A 40 1.14 -2.77 7.59
N TYR A 41 0.63 -3.25 6.45
CA TYR A 41 -0.50 -4.19 6.41
C TYR A 41 -0.13 -5.51 7.12
N GLU A 42 1.05 -6.06 6.84
CA GLU A 42 1.50 -7.29 7.50
C GLU A 42 1.69 -7.12 9.02
N TYR A 43 2.19 -5.96 9.47
CA TYR A 43 2.30 -5.68 10.91
C TYR A 43 0.93 -5.63 11.59
N GLN A 44 -0.06 -5.02 10.94
CA GLN A 44 -1.43 -5.02 11.46
C GLN A 44 -2.03 -6.42 11.50
N ASN A 45 -1.85 -7.22 10.44
CA ASN A 45 -2.34 -8.60 10.39
C ASN A 45 -1.70 -9.46 11.48
N LYS A 46 -0.40 -9.32 11.70
CA LYS A 46 0.31 -9.99 12.80
C LYS A 46 -0.31 -9.63 14.15
N LYS A 47 -0.53 -8.33 14.42
CA LYS A 47 -1.13 -7.88 15.69
C LYS A 47 -2.55 -8.43 15.89
N GLN A 48 -3.33 -8.56 14.82
CA GLN A 48 -4.66 -9.17 14.87
C GLN A 48 -4.58 -10.67 15.15
N MET A 49 -3.64 -11.37 14.53
CA MET A 49 -3.41 -12.80 14.78
C MET A 49 -2.98 -13.05 16.22
N ASP A 50 -2.05 -12.26 16.75
CA ASP A 50 -1.56 -12.40 18.13
C ASP A 50 -2.70 -12.23 19.15
N ARG A 51 -3.57 -11.23 18.96
CA ARG A 51 -4.76 -11.03 19.80
C ARG A 51 -5.75 -12.19 19.69
N LEU A 52 -5.99 -12.67 18.47
CA LEU A 52 -6.89 -13.79 18.22
C LEU A 52 -6.40 -15.07 18.92
N GLU A 53 -5.08 -15.31 18.91
CA GLU A 53 -4.48 -16.42 19.64
C GLU A 53 -4.59 -16.24 21.16
N GLU A 54 -4.38 -15.03 21.66
CA GLU A 54 -4.53 -14.72 23.08
C GLU A 54 -5.98 -14.96 23.54
N ASP A 55 -6.97 -14.48 22.79
CA ASP A 55 -8.39 -14.71 23.07
C ASP A 55 -8.74 -16.20 23.09
N PHE A 56 -8.19 -16.99 22.15
CA PHE A 56 -8.42 -18.43 22.12
C PHE A 56 -7.74 -19.14 23.30
N LYS A 57 -6.48 -18.79 23.62
CA LYS A 57 -5.72 -19.35 24.75
C LYS A 57 -6.37 -19.00 26.09
N ALA A 58 -6.95 -17.80 26.21
CA ALA A 58 -7.71 -17.36 27.38
C ALA A 58 -9.08 -18.03 27.50
N GLY A 59 -9.55 -18.73 26.46
CA GLY A 59 -10.87 -19.36 26.42
C GLY A 59 -12.01 -18.36 26.19
N ASN A 60 -11.70 -17.14 25.73
CA ASN A 60 -12.70 -16.11 25.44
C ASN A 60 -13.52 -16.42 24.17
N ILE A 61 -12.96 -17.23 23.26
CA ILE A 61 -13.59 -17.61 21.99
C ILE A 61 -13.56 -19.13 21.78
N THR A 62 -14.50 -19.62 20.99
CA THR A 62 -14.58 -21.04 20.61
C THR A 62 -13.55 -21.39 19.54
N LYS A 63 -13.30 -22.70 19.36
CA LYS A 63 -12.41 -23.19 18.31
C LYS A 63 -12.93 -22.88 16.90
N GLU A 64 -14.22 -23.06 16.64
CA GLU A 64 -14.82 -22.66 15.35
C GLU A 64 -14.61 -21.17 15.07
N GLU A 65 -14.84 -20.30 16.05
CA GLU A 65 -14.67 -18.87 15.88
C GLU A 65 -13.19 -18.48 15.64
N TYR A 66 -12.27 -19.09 16.39
CA TYR A 66 -10.84 -18.93 16.16
C TYR A 66 -10.46 -19.29 14.72
N LEU A 67 -10.90 -20.45 14.23
CA LEU A 67 -10.56 -20.92 12.89
C LEU A 67 -11.12 -20.00 11.79
N LYS A 68 -12.37 -19.57 11.94
CA LYS A 68 -13.01 -18.65 10.98
C LYS A 68 -12.25 -17.32 10.91
N ARG A 69 -12.02 -16.68 12.06
CA ARG A 69 -11.32 -15.39 12.12
C ARG A 69 -9.86 -15.48 11.70
N LYS A 70 -9.22 -16.63 11.93
CA LYS A 70 -7.85 -16.89 11.48
C LYS A 70 -7.77 -16.93 9.95
N GLU A 71 -8.74 -17.55 9.30
CA GLU A 71 -8.81 -17.59 7.83
C GLU A 71 -9.05 -16.20 7.25
N ASP A 72 -9.94 -15.42 7.86
CA ASP A 72 -10.21 -14.04 7.44
C ASP A 72 -8.93 -13.18 7.47
N ILE A 73 -8.12 -13.27 8.55
CA ILE A 73 -6.86 -12.53 8.66
C ILE A 73 -5.81 -13.02 7.66
N LYS A 74 -5.72 -14.34 7.43
CA LYS A 74 -4.81 -14.93 6.43
C LYS A 74 -5.15 -14.49 5.02
N SER A 75 -6.44 -14.45 4.68
CA SER A 75 -6.89 -14.05 3.34
C SER A 75 -6.49 -12.62 2.95
N GLY A 76 -6.30 -11.74 3.94
CA GLY A 76 -5.84 -10.36 3.77
C GLY A 76 -4.34 -10.16 3.96
N SER A 77 -3.58 -11.24 4.18
CA SER A 77 -2.13 -11.20 4.38
C SER A 77 -1.39 -11.75 3.17
N ILE A 78 -0.22 -11.18 2.92
CA ILE A 78 0.73 -11.65 1.92
C ILE A 78 1.68 -12.67 2.56
N ILE A 79 1.91 -12.62 3.88
CA ILE A 79 2.86 -13.49 4.59
C ILE A 79 2.23 -14.76 5.20
N TYR A 80 0.94 -14.73 5.58
CA TYR A 80 0.29 -15.79 6.38
C TYR A 80 -0.75 -16.61 5.60
#